data_AF-A0A7C3YND8-F1
#
_entry.id   AF-A0A7C3YND8-F1
#
_cell.length_a   1.000
_cell.length_b   1.000
_cell.length_c   1.000
_cell.angle_alpha   90.00
_cell.angle_beta   90.00
_cell.angle_gamma   90.00
#
_symmetry.space_group_name_H-M   'P 1'
#
loop_
_entity.id
_entity.type
_entity.pdbx_description
1 polymer ?
#
loop_
_entity_poly.entity_id
_entity_poly.type
_entity_poly.pdbx_seq_one_letter_code
_entity_poly.pdbx_strand_id
1 'polypeptide(L)'
;MKKILITEEQVALLDNKNIIMLPNHIIKVIDNRNHSLGEHPSFPPDEEEKFEKKILNKTFIELKNKINEIDIDEKDIKTELNNLLLECQSLEENIKDELENICYKFVDKLFTITNDDNIKINCHLDNNIESKSIYKNDINNNFEFNDIEHINYINEQIYKRRLLNALIEGISNEYLNKFEYYVTDIFKLKPKLPELYNKIITLYEYYLFINKENDDIKLGFNDVIIDNNSNNIIIESKGKIFPFLLYETIKGIFQLISLHGLPMNKNEIQYILSKSDLEEFNRWDKLLGIPLWNIISNEFNTEIKNEYYIPYYYMELISKEPKDFHNLLKEVFANTINGKDTLNELLHDIKIELDLENFNEVIKNKNKDFNINDYFFN
;
A
#
# COMPACT_ATOMS: atom_id res chain seq x y z
N MET A 1 -37.66 22.91 33.02
CA MET A 1 -36.25 22.67 32.64
C MET A 1 -36.18 21.32 31.95
N LYS A 2 -35.84 21.30 30.65
CA LYS A 2 -35.51 20.05 29.95
C LYS A 2 -34.09 19.65 30.36
N LYS A 3 -33.94 18.47 30.98
CA LYS A 3 -32.62 17.86 31.19
C LYS A 3 -32.21 17.24 29.85
N ILE A 4 -31.12 17.73 29.28
CA ILE A 4 -30.48 17.11 28.11
C ILE A 4 -29.57 16.01 28.68
N LEU A 5 -29.79 14.77 28.23
CA LEU A 5 -28.90 13.64 28.51
C LEU A 5 -27.85 13.65 27.40
N ILE A 6 -26.61 13.91 27.78
CA ILE A 6 -25.42 13.87 26.92
C ILE A 6 -24.61 12.64 27.33
N THR A 7 -24.05 11.93 26.36
CA THR A 7 -23.19 10.75 26.59
C THR A 7 -21.83 11.16 27.15
N GLU A 8 -21.11 10.26 27.80
CA GLU A 8 -19.73 10.53 28.26
C GLU A 8 -18.80 10.96 27.11
N GLU A 9 -19.03 10.44 25.91
CA GLU A 9 -18.34 10.81 24.67
C GLU A 9 -18.66 12.26 24.24
N GLN A 10 -19.91 12.69 24.39
CA GLN A 10 -20.33 14.08 24.14
C GLN A 10 -19.81 15.05 25.20
N VAL A 11 -19.64 14.60 26.44
CA VAL A 11 -18.98 15.38 27.51
C VAL A 11 -17.50 15.54 27.22
N ALA A 12 -16.82 14.48 26.74
CA ALA A 12 -15.42 14.56 26.31
C ALA A 12 -15.21 15.53 25.13
N LEU A 13 -16.21 15.66 24.24
CA LEU A 13 -16.22 16.65 23.15
C LEU A 13 -16.41 18.10 23.64
N LEU A 14 -17.04 18.31 24.79
CA LEU A 14 -17.33 19.65 25.34
C LEU A 14 -16.20 20.20 26.23
N ASP A 15 -15.36 19.33 26.81
CA ASP A 15 -14.24 19.72 27.70
C ASP A 15 -12.95 20.14 26.96
N ASN A 16 -13.03 20.41 25.66
CA ASN A 16 -11.85 20.54 24.80
C ASN A 16 -10.95 21.76 25.07
N LYS A 17 -9.86 21.50 25.80
CA LYS A 17 -8.54 22.00 25.40
C LYS A 17 -8.18 21.31 24.08
N ASN A 18 -8.20 22.07 22.97
CA ASN A 18 -7.71 21.73 21.64
C ASN A 18 -8.34 20.49 20.97
N ILE A 19 -9.48 20.67 20.28
CA ILE A 19 -9.97 19.67 19.31
C ILE A 19 -8.94 19.53 18.20
N ILE A 20 -8.30 18.37 18.09
CA ILE A 20 -7.45 18.03 16.94
C ILE A 20 -8.39 17.82 15.75
N MET A 21 -8.24 18.66 14.72
CA MET A 21 -9.03 18.59 13.49
C MET A 21 -8.12 18.53 12.27
N LEU A 22 -8.60 17.85 11.22
CA LEU A 22 -7.98 17.88 9.90
C LEU A 22 -7.67 19.32 9.43
N PRO A 23 -6.56 19.54 8.72
CA PRO A 23 -6.26 20.84 8.15
C PRO A 23 -7.34 21.33 7.18
N ASN A 24 -7.71 22.62 7.27
CA ASN A 24 -8.80 23.21 6.48
C ASN A 24 -8.66 23.03 4.96
N HIS A 25 -7.44 22.94 4.44
CA HIS A 25 -7.22 22.73 3.00
C HIS A 25 -7.59 21.30 2.58
N ILE A 26 -7.30 20.30 3.42
CA ILE A 26 -7.74 18.91 3.23
C ILE A 26 -9.27 18.81 3.32
N ILE A 27 -9.88 19.43 4.34
CA ILE A 27 -11.34 19.44 4.52
C ILE A 27 -12.04 20.00 3.28
N LYS A 28 -11.56 21.13 2.73
CA LYS A 28 -12.15 21.72 1.52
C LYS A 28 -12.09 20.79 0.32
N VAL A 29 -11.02 20.03 0.15
CA VAL A 29 -10.90 19.09 -0.96
C VAL A 29 -11.87 17.91 -0.79
N ILE A 30 -11.98 17.35 0.42
CA ILE A 30 -12.91 16.26 0.73
C ILE A 30 -14.38 16.71 0.61
N ASP A 31 -14.71 17.88 1.16
CA ASP A 31 -16.08 18.43 1.11
C ASP A 31 -16.52 18.70 -0.33
N ASN A 32 -15.58 18.97 -1.24
CA ASN A 32 -15.85 19.10 -2.68
C ASN A 32 -15.58 17.82 -3.49
N ARG A 33 -15.08 16.74 -2.86
CA ARG A 33 -14.60 15.50 -3.50
C ARG A 33 -13.63 15.75 -4.66
N ASN A 34 -12.81 16.80 -4.55
CA ASN A 34 -11.86 17.19 -5.59
C ASN A 34 -10.51 16.46 -5.45
N HIS A 35 -10.54 15.13 -5.41
CA HIS A 35 -9.37 14.27 -5.28
C HIS A 35 -9.52 13.01 -6.13
N SER A 36 -8.44 12.23 -6.28
CA SER A 36 -8.33 11.06 -7.18
C SER A 36 -9.33 9.91 -6.92
N LEU A 37 -10.00 9.94 -5.77
CA LEU A 37 -10.99 8.94 -5.33
C LEU A 37 -12.34 9.59 -4.96
N GLY A 38 -12.59 10.82 -5.39
CA GLY A 38 -13.87 11.48 -5.14
C GLY A 38 -15.02 10.70 -5.76
N GLU A 39 -16.09 10.47 -4.98
CA GLU A 39 -17.30 9.74 -5.43
C GLU A 39 -17.02 8.29 -5.87
N HIS A 40 -15.94 7.68 -5.37
CA HIS A 40 -15.55 6.35 -5.77
C HIS A 40 -16.66 5.30 -5.51
N PRO A 41 -16.99 4.42 -6.47
CA PRO A 41 -18.12 3.49 -6.35
C PRO A 41 -17.99 2.48 -5.21
N SER A 42 -16.79 2.21 -4.73
CA SER A 42 -16.57 1.39 -3.53
C SER A 42 -16.79 2.12 -2.21
N PHE A 43 -16.94 3.46 -2.18
CA PHE A 43 -17.17 4.15 -0.92
C PHE A 43 -18.60 3.95 -0.43
N PRO A 44 -18.81 3.77 0.89
CA PRO A 44 -20.13 3.61 1.45
C PRO A 44 -20.92 4.92 1.36
N PRO A 45 -22.26 4.88 1.51
CA PRO A 45 -23.07 6.09 1.62
C PRO A 45 -22.58 6.99 2.76
N ASP A 46 -22.67 8.31 2.54
CA ASP A 46 -22.35 9.28 3.58
C ASP A 46 -23.41 9.22 4.71
N GLU A 47 -22.95 9.39 5.95
CA GLU A 47 -23.82 9.48 7.14
C GLU A 47 -23.87 10.94 7.63
N GLU A 48 -23.52 11.21 8.89
CA GLU A 48 -23.41 12.57 9.44
C GLU A 48 -22.23 13.35 8.85
N GLU A 49 -21.17 12.64 8.46
CA GLU A 49 -20.01 13.16 7.75
C GLU A 49 -19.64 12.25 6.58
N LYS A 50 -18.86 12.81 5.65
CA LYS A 50 -18.35 12.05 4.50
C LYS A 50 -17.42 10.93 4.97
N PHE A 51 -17.53 9.77 4.35
CA PHE A 51 -16.70 8.60 4.68
C PHE A 51 -15.20 8.93 4.67
N GLU A 52 -14.74 9.62 3.62
CA GLU A 52 -13.34 10.02 3.44
C GLU A 52 -12.86 10.92 4.59
N LYS A 53 -13.73 11.82 5.07
CA LYS A 53 -13.44 12.73 6.18
C LYS A 53 -13.29 11.96 7.49
N LYS A 54 -14.19 11.02 7.75
CA LYS A 54 -14.18 10.17 8.95
C LYS A 54 -12.86 9.41 9.08
N ILE A 55 -12.46 8.71 8.01
CA ILE A 55 -11.26 7.87 8.04
C ILE A 55 -9.98 8.71 8.12
N LEU A 56 -9.90 9.83 7.40
CA LEU A 56 -8.73 10.72 7.44
C LEU A 56 -8.61 11.43 8.79
N ASN A 57 -9.73 11.81 9.41
CA ASN A 57 -9.71 12.48 10.70
C ASN A 57 -9.17 11.54 11.80
N LYS A 58 -9.58 10.27 11.79
CA LYS A 58 -9.03 9.24 12.67
C LYS A 58 -7.51 9.12 12.50
N THR A 59 -7.03 8.91 11.28
CA THR A 59 -5.58 8.79 10.98
C THR A 59 -4.82 10.04 11.40
N PHE A 60 -5.36 11.23 11.14
CA PHE A 60 -4.71 12.49 11.50
C PHE A 60 -4.59 12.67 13.02
N ILE A 61 -5.62 12.30 13.79
CA ILE A 61 -5.57 12.33 15.26
C ILE A 61 -4.49 11.38 15.78
N GLU A 62 -4.42 10.16 15.25
CA GLU A 62 -3.40 9.18 15.63
C GLU A 62 -1.98 9.69 15.33
N LEU A 63 -1.76 10.27 14.14
CA LEU A 63 -0.49 10.90 13.77
C LEU A 63 -0.15 12.09 14.65
N LYS A 64 -1.13 12.94 14.95
CA LYS A 64 -0.94 14.11 15.82
C LYS A 64 -0.49 13.70 17.22
N ASN A 65 -1.07 12.63 17.75
CA ASN A 65 -0.66 12.08 19.04
C ASN A 65 0.78 11.59 19.00
N LYS A 66 1.18 10.85 17.95
CA LYS A 66 2.58 10.44 17.75
C LYS A 66 3.53 11.64 17.65
N ILE A 67 3.15 12.68 16.90
CA ILE A 67 3.96 13.90 16.78
C ILE A 67 4.12 14.61 18.13
N ASN A 68 3.08 14.67 18.96
CA ASN A 68 3.19 15.28 20.29
C ASN A 68 4.16 14.54 21.23
N GLU A 69 4.41 13.25 20.99
CA GLU A 69 5.41 12.46 21.73
C GLU A 69 6.84 12.70 21.23
N ILE A 70 6.99 13.19 19.99
CA ILE A 70 8.27 13.50 19.37
C ILE A 70 8.53 15.00 19.56
N ASP A 71 9.46 15.37 20.44
CA ASP A 71 9.79 16.77 20.79
C ASP A 71 10.26 17.60 19.58
N ILE A 72 9.32 18.11 18.78
CA ILE A 72 9.55 18.84 17.52
C ILE A 72 8.63 20.06 17.44
N ASP A 73 9.18 21.17 16.94
CA ASP A 73 8.39 22.35 16.57
C ASP A 73 7.61 22.11 15.27
N GLU A 74 6.28 22.06 15.40
CA GLU A 74 5.36 21.85 14.27
C GLU A 74 5.41 22.96 13.21
N LYS A 75 5.97 24.12 13.53
CA LYS A 75 6.08 25.22 12.55
C LYS A 75 7.11 24.95 11.46
N ASP A 76 8.06 24.06 11.72
CA ASP A 76 9.21 23.79 10.86
C ASP A 76 9.34 22.31 10.47
N ILE A 77 8.24 21.54 10.43
CA ILE A 77 8.24 20.09 10.11
C ILE A 77 9.05 19.76 8.86
N LYS A 78 8.94 20.57 7.79
CA LYS A 78 9.69 20.33 6.55
C LYS A 78 11.21 20.43 6.76
N THR A 79 11.63 21.45 7.49
CA THR A 79 13.05 21.70 7.79
C THR A 79 13.59 20.59 8.67
N GLU A 80 12.85 20.23 9.72
CA GLU A 80 13.22 19.12 10.60
C GLU A 80 13.29 17.79 9.84
N LEU A 81 12.30 17.49 9.01
CA LEU A 81 12.30 16.29 8.17
C LEU A 81 13.53 16.25 7.24
N ASN A 82 13.88 17.37 6.60
CA ASN A 82 15.08 17.46 5.76
C ASN A 82 16.37 17.23 6.56
N ASN A 83 16.48 17.80 7.77
CA ASN A 83 17.64 17.60 8.64
C ASN A 83 17.81 16.14 9.03
N LEU A 84 16.71 15.49 9.44
CA LEU A 84 16.72 14.08 9.81
C LEU A 84 17.04 13.19 8.60
N LEU A 85 16.53 13.51 7.41
CA LEU A 85 16.87 12.80 6.18
C LEU A 85 18.37 12.89 5.88
N LEU A 86 18.98 14.07 5.99
CA LEU A 86 20.42 14.26 5.77
C LEU A 86 21.25 13.50 6.82
N GLU A 87 20.86 13.56 8.09
CA GLU A 87 21.50 12.76 9.15
C GLU A 87 21.42 11.26 8.82
N CYS A 88 20.24 10.80 8.43
CA CYS A 88 19.98 9.40 8.12
C CYS A 88 20.83 8.92 6.94
N GLN A 89 20.84 9.67 5.84
CA GLN A 89 21.68 9.38 4.66
C GLN A 89 23.16 9.27 5.04
N SER A 90 23.66 10.18 5.89
CA SER A 90 25.05 10.14 6.34
C SER A 90 25.38 8.89 7.17
N LEU A 91 24.41 8.37 7.92
CA LEU A 91 24.58 7.15 8.71
C LEU A 91 24.55 5.89 7.84
N GLU A 92 23.77 5.91 6.75
CA GLU A 92 23.61 4.80 5.80
C GLU A 92 24.76 4.69 4.80
N GLU A 93 25.47 5.78 4.50
CA GLU A 93 26.49 5.85 3.42
C GLU A 93 27.49 4.68 3.42
N ASN A 94 27.95 4.25 4.60
CA ASN A 94 28.96 3.19 4.73
C ASN A 94 28.38 1.78 4.92
N ILE A 95 27.06 1.64 4.96
CA ILE A 95 26.35 0.37 5.16
C ILE A 95 25.24 0.16 4.11
N LYS A 96 25.37 0.87 2.99
CA LYS A 96 24.37 0.94 1.93
C LYS A 96 24.09 -0.44 1.33
N ASP A 97 25.14 -1.17 0.97
CA ASP A 97 25.02 -2.50 0.34
C ASP A 97 24.36 -3.50 1.30
N GLU A 98 24.67 -3.41 2.60
CA GLU A 98 24.04 -4.23 3.63
C GLU A 98 22.54 -3.92 3.78
N LEU A 99 22.16 -2.63 3.74
CA LEU A 99 20.77 -2.20 3.80
C LEU A 99 19.98 -2.60 2.56
N GLU A 100 20.56 -2.47 1.36
CA GLU A 100 19.97 -2.95 0.10
C GLU A 100 19.73 -4.47 0.13
N ASN A 101 20.70 -5.24 0.64
CA ASN A 101 20.57 -6.68 0.82
C ASN A 101 19.52 -7.07 1.88
N ILE A 102 19.40 -6.30 2.98
CA ILE A 102 18.33 -6.48 3.97
C ILE A 102 16.97 -6.28 3.31
N CYS A 103 16.81 -5.21 2.51
CA CYS A 103 15.58 -4.94 1.78
C CYS A 103 15.20 -6.12 0.87
N TYR A 104 16.14 -6.55 0.02
CA TYR A 104 15.95 -7.68 -0.89
C TYR A 104 15.54 -8.97 -0.15
N LYS A 105 16.28 -9.35 0.89
CA LYS A 105 15.99 -10.57 1.67
C LYS A 105 14.65 -10.50 2.37
N PHE A 106 14.27 -9.31 2.86
CA PHE A 106 12.99 -9.13 3.52
C PHE A 106 11.83 -9.35 2.55
N VAL A 107 11.85 -8.72 1.38
CA VAL A 107 10.79 -8.89 0.39
C VAL A 107 10.77 -10.30 -0.20
N ASP A 108 11.95 -10.89 -0.43
CA ASP A 108 12.05 -12.27 -0.89
C ASP A 108 11.46 -13.26 0.14
N LYS A 109 11.79 -13.09 1.41
CA LYS A 109 11.25 -13.93 2.48
C LYS A 109 9.73 -13.81 2.60
N LEU A 110 9.17 -12.61 2.45
CA LEU A 110 7.73 -12.38 2.60
C LEU A 110 6.92 -12.89 1.42
N PHE A 111 7.44 -12.71 0.21
CA PHE A 111 6.67 -12.90 -1.01
C PHE A 111 7.16 -14.06 -1.88
N THR A 112 8.28 -14.70 -1.51
CA THR A 112 8.89 -15.84 -2.22
C THR A 112 9.11 -15.62 -3.71
N ILE A 113 9.38 -14.38 -4.10
CA ILE A 113 9.42 -13.94 -5.50
C ILE A 113 10.63 -14.48 -6.24
N THR A 114 11.72 -14.80 -5.54
CA THR A 114 12.94 -15.32 -6.19
C THR A 114 12.84 -16.75 -6.69
N ASN A 115 11.71 -17.44 -6.43
CA ASN A 115 11.45 -18.76 -7.00
C ASN A 115 11.13 -18.70 -8.50
N ASP A 116 10.83 -17.52 -9.06
CA ASP A 116 10.67 -17.32 -10.50
C ASP A 116 11.93 -16.68 -11.09
N ASP A 117 12.70 -17.45 -11.86
CA ASP A 117 13.90 -17.00 -12.56
C ASP A 117 13.66 -15.79 -13.49
N ASN A 118 12.40 -15.52 -13.86
CA ASN A 118 12.02 -14.42 -14.74
C ASN A 118 11.79 -13.10 -13.99
N ILE A 119 11.70 -13.10 -12.66
CA ILE A 119 11.47 -11.88 -11.87
C ILE A 119 12.77 -11.43 -11.20
N LYS A 120 13.19 -10.19 -11.49
CA LYS A 120 14.37 -9.55 -10.90
C LYS A 120 13.95 -8.34 -10.09
N ILE A 121 14.50 -8.21 -8.89
CA ILE A 121 14.25 -7.07 -8.00
C ILE A 121 15.58 -6.36 -7.78
N ASN A 122 15.64 -5.10 -8.18
CA ASN A 122 16.78 -4.22 -7.99
C ASN A 122 16.41 -3.16 -6.96
N CYS A 123 17.05 -3.21 -5.79
CA CYS A 123 16.80 -2.31 -4.67
C CYS A 123 18.03 -1.43 -4.45
N HIS A 124 17.91 -0.11 -4.63
CA HIS A 124 19.04 0.81 -4.50
C HIS A 124 18.75 2.02 -3.61
N LEU A 125 19.65 2.32 -2.68
CA LEU A 125 19.64 3.62 -2.02
C LEU A 125 20.21 4.66 -2.99
N ASP A 126 19.50 5.74 -3.22
CA ASP A 126 19.92 6.77 -4.17
C ASP A 126 19.45 8.15 -3.69
N ASN A 127 20.38 9.09 -3.62
CA ASN A 127 20.05 10.46 -3.24
C ASN A 127 19.31 11.19 -4.38
N ASN A 128 19.49 10.74 -5.62
CA ASN A 128 18.89 11.30 -6.82
C ASN A 128 17.70 10.47 -7.29
N ILE A 129 16.52 10.82 -6.76
CA ILE A 129 15.27 10.15 -7.12
C ILE A 129 14.64 10.81 -8.36
N GLU A 130 15.10 10.45 -9.55
CA GLU A 130 14.48 10.87 -10.81
C GLU A 130 13.31 9.96 -11.20
N SER A 131 12.18 10.54 -11.65
CA SER A 131 11.07 9.76 -12.23
C SER A 131 11.42 9.41 -13.68
N LYS A 132 11.74 8.15 -13.97
CA LYS A 132 11.67 7.64 -15.34
C LYS A 132 10.32 6.97 -15.50
N SER A 133 9.24 7.73 -15.61
CA SER A 133 7.92 7.15 -15.86
C SER A 133 7.90 6.49 -17.25
N ILE A 134 8.03 5.16 -17.32
CA ILE A 134 8.05 4.39 -18.59
C ILE A 134 6.68 4.44 -19.31
N TYR A 135 5.58 4.68 -18.59
CA TYR A 135 4.24 4.79 -19.17
C TYR A 135 3.95 6.12 -19.90
N LYS A 136 4.95 7.00 -20.07
CA LYS A 136 4.79 8.22 -20.91
C LYS A 136 4.75 7.95 -22.43
N ASN A 137 4.79 6.69 -22.85
CA ASN A 137 4.73 6.34 -24.27
C ASN A 137 3.28 6.33 -24.76
N ASP A 138 2.94 7.39 -25.50
CA ASP A 138 1.77 7.53 -26.37
C ASP A 138 0.43 7.23 -25.70
N ILE A 139 -0.07 8.20 -24.91
CA ILE A 139 -1.50 8.26 -24.59
C ILE A 139 -2.25 8.30 -25.93
N ASN A 140 -2.76 7.14 -26.34
CA ASN A 140 -3.55 7.04 -27.54
C ASN A 140 -4.92 7.66 -27.24
N ASN A 141 -5.02 8.99 -27.41
CA ASN A 141 -6.24 9.75 -27.21
C ASN A 141 -7.39 9.31 -28.13
N ASN A 142 -7.12 8.40 -29.07
CA ASN A 142 -8.04 7.84 -30.04
C ASN A 142 -8.47 6.40 -29.69
N PHE A 143 -8.60 6.06 -28.40
CA PHE A 143 -9.24 4.79 -28.03
C PHE A 143 -10.70 4.80 -28.47
N GLU A 144 -11.06 3.92 -29.41
CA GLU A 144 -12.42 3.77 -29.91
C GLU A 144 -13.19 2.77 -29.04
N PHE A 145 -14.38 3.18 -28.60
CA PHE A 145 -15.27 2.32 -27.84
C PHE A 145 -16.29 1.66 -28.77
N ASN A 146 -16.48 0.36 -28.61
CA ASN A 146 -17.50 -0.41 -29.33
C ASN A 146 -18.92 0.12 -29.11
N ASP A 147 -19.32 0.35 -27.86
CA ASP A 147 -20.66 0.78 -27.46
C ASP A 147 -20.64 1.41 -26.04
N ILE A 148 -21.83 1.78 -25.56
CA ILE A 148 -22.01 2.39 -24.23
C ILE A 148 -21.69 1.41 -23.09
N GLU A 149 -21.97 0.12 -23.27
CA GLU A 149 -21.67 -0.89 -22.24
C GLU A 149 -20.16 -1.05 -22.07
N HIS A 150 -19.42 -1.04 -23.17
CA HIS A 150 -17.97 -1.04 -23.17
C HIS A 150 -17.40 0.22 -22.50
N ILE A 151 -17.98 1.41 -22.75
CA ILE A 151 -17.59 2.64 -22.03
C ILE A 151 -17.77 2.48 -20.52
N ASN A 152 -18.92 1.97 -20.09
CA ASN A 152 -19.22 1.78 -18.67
C ASN A 152 -18.26 0.78 -18.03
N TYR A 153 -18.02 -0.35 -18.68
CA TYR A 153 -17.06 -1.36 -18.21
C TYR A 153 -15.65 -0.79 -18.06
N ILE A 154 -15.15 -0.04 -19.05
CA ILE A 154 -13.82 0.59 -18.97
C ILE A 154 -13.76 1.63 -17.85
N ASN A 155 -14.82 2.41 -17.64
CA ASN A 155 -14.88 3.35 -16.52
C ASN A 155 -14.85 2.62 -15.16
N GLU A 156 -15.57 1.51 -15.01
CA GLU A 156 -15.49 0.67 -13.80
C GLU A 156 -14.08 0.10 -13.60
N GLN A 157 -13.40 -0.33 -14.67
CA GLN A 157 -12.00 -0.75 -14.60
C GLN A 157 -11.06 0.39 -14.17
N ILE A 158 -11.29 1.63 -14.64
CA ILE A 158 -10.53 2.81 -14.20
C ILE A 158 -10.73 3.05 -12.71
N TYR A 159 -11.98 3.03 -12.22
CA TYR A 159 -12.25 3.17 -10.78
C TYR A 159 -11.57 2.07 -9.98
N LYS A 160 -11.71 0.80 -10.39
CA LYS A 160 -11.03 -0.34 -9.76
C LYS A 160 -9.53 -0.09 -9.68
N ARG A 161 -8.87 0.26 -10.79
CA ARG A 161 -7.43 0.55 -10.81
C ARG A 161 -7.04 1.71 -9.90
N ARG A 162 -7.83 2.79 -9.87
CA ARG A 162 -7.60 3.93 -8.98
C ARG A 162 -7.63 3.55 -7.51
N LEU A 163 -8.60 2.75 -7.08
CA LEU A 163 -8.65 2.28 -5.70
C LEU A 163 -7.50 1.31 -5.40
N LEU A 164 -7.15 0.42 -6.32
CA LEU A 164 -6.00 -0.48 -6.16
C LEU A 164 -4.71 0.30 -5.95
N ASN A 165 -4.47 1.36 -6.73
CA ASN A 165 -3.28 2.21 -6.54
C ASN A 165 -3.20 2.80 -5.12
N ALA A 166 -4.32 3.27 -4.57
CA ALA A 166 -4.36 3.71 -3.18
C ALA A 166 -4.15 2.57 -2.18
N LEU A 167 -4.78 1.41 -2.38
CA LEU A 167 -4.58 0.24 -1.52
C LEU A 167 -3.11 -0.21 -1.51
N ILE A 168 -2.40 -0.15 -2.64
CA ILE A 168 -0.97 -0.46 -2.72
C ILE A 168 -0.16 0.47 -1.81
N GLU A 169 -0.44 1.78 -1.80
CA GLU A 169 0.24 2.71 -0.88
C GLU A 169 -0.02 2.31 0.59
N GLY A 170 -1.26 1.91 0.92
CA GLY A 170 -1.62 1.42 2.25
C GLY A 170 -0.91 0.13 2.65
N ILE A 171 -0.83 -0.85 1.73
CA ILE A 171 -0.12 -2.12 1.93
C ILE A 171 1.37 -1.84 2.18
N SER A 172 2.00 -1.04 1.32
CA SER A 172 3.42 -0.67 1.48
C SER A 172 3.68 0.04 2.80
N ASN A 173 2.76 0.89 3.25
CA ASN A 173 2.84 1.55 4.54
C ASN A 173 2.68 0.58 5.73
N GLU A 174 1.79 -0.41 5.63
CA GLU A 174 1.67 -1.45 6.68
C GLU A 174 3.00 -2.18 6.87
N TYR A 175 3.61 -2.67 5.79
CA TYR A 175 4.88 -3.38 5.86
C TYR A 175 6.05 -2.49 6.30
N LEU A 176 6.04 -1.21 5.95
CA LEU A 176 6.98 -0.21 6.46
C LEU A 176 6.89 -0.04 7.99
N ASN A 177 5.74 -0.31 8.59
CA ASN A 177 5.54 -0.22 10.03
C ASN A 177 5.76 -1.55 10.77
N LYS A 178 6.02 -2.65 10.05
CA LYS A 178 6.36 -3.97 10.63
C LYS A 178 7.84 -4.07 10.98
N PHE A 179 8.28 -3.19 11.85
CA PHE A 179 9.69 -3.03 12.24
C PHE A 179 10.31 -4.33 12.76
N GLU A 180 9.55 -5.20 13.41
CA GLU A 180 10.03 -6.44 14.02
C GLU A 180 10.82 -7.34 13.06
N TYR A 181 10.54 -7.27 11.75
CA TYR A 181 11.19 -8.14 10.77
C TYR A 181 12.61 -7.71 10.38
N TYR A 182 12.93 -6.43 10.46
CA TYR A 182 14.21 -5.89 10.00
C TYR A 182 14.96 -5.08 11.06
N VAL A 183 14.29 -4.66 12.14
CA VAL A 183 14.88 -3.81 13.18
C VAL A 183 16.11 -4.42 13.81
N THR A 184 16.11 -5.74 14.04
CA THR A 184 17.24 -6.44 14.69
C THR A 184 18.49 -6.37 13.82
N ASP A 185 18.34 -6.52 12.50
CA ASP A 185 19.48 -6.52 11.59
C ASP A 185 20.00 -5.11 11.35
N ILE A 186 19.10 -4.13 11.22
CA ILE A 186 19.47 -2.71 11.13
C ILE A 186 20.15 -2.24 12.41
N PHE A 187 19.63 -2.61 13.58
CA PHE A 187 20.20 -2.21 14.87
C PHE A 187 21.63 -2.73 15.06
N LYS A 188 21.92 -3.96 14.59
CA LYS A 188 23.29 -4.51 14.60
C LYS A 188 24.25 -3.71 13.72
N LEU A 189 23.78 -3.23 12.56
CA LEU A 189 24.59 -2.40 11.65
C LEU A 189 24.80 -1.00 12.23
N LYS A 190 23.72 -0.36 12.69
CA LYS A 190 23.73 1.00 13.23
C LYS A 190 22.61 1.20 14.25
N PRO A 191 22.90 1.20 15.56
CA PRO A 191 21.89 1.27 16.62
C PRO A 191 20.97 2.50 16.59
N LYS A 192 21.43 3.61 15.98
CA LYS A 192 20.65 4.86 15.88
C LYS A 192 19.59 4.86 14.78
N LEU A 193 19.74 4.01 13.75
CA LEU A 193 18.89 4.07 12.56
C LEU A 193 17.42 3.75 12.84
N PRO A 194 17.06 2.74 13.66
CA PRO A 194 15.65 2.42 13.90
C PRO A 194 14.83 3.58 14.48
N GLU A 195 15.38 4.28 15.48
CA GLU A 195 14.73 5.44 16.08
C GLU A 195 14.56 6.57 15.06
N LEU A 196 15.63 6.84 14.29
CA LEU A 196 15.63 7.86 13.26
C LEU A 196 14.62 7.56 12.13
N TYR A 197 14.50 6.30 11.71
CA TYR A 197 13.50 5.87 10.74
C TYR A 197 12.09 6.12 11.23
N ASN A 198 11.76 5.69 12.46
CA ASN A 198 10.44 5.91 13.03
C ASN A 198 10.08 7.40 13.09
N LYS A 199 11.05 8.25 13.49
CA LYS A 199 10.89 9.70 13.51
C LYS A 199 10.62 10.26 12.10
N ILE A 200 11.43 9.87 11.11
CA ILE A 200 11.29 10.34 9.72
C ILE A 200 9.95 9.92 9.11
N ILE A 201 9.55 8.65 9.27
CA ILE A 201 8.30 8.13 8.71
C ILE A 201 7.11 8.87 9.31
N THR A 202 7.05 9.00 10.64
CA THR A 202 5.98 9.72 11.33
C THR A 202 5.89 11.18 10.87
N LEU A 203 7.03 11.85 10.74
CA LEU A 203 7.08 13.24 10.28
C LEU A 203 6.66 13.37 8.82
N TYR A 204 7.06 12.44 7.95
CA TYR A 204 6.66 12.43 6.56
C TYR A 204 5.16 12.23 6.40
N GLU A 205 4.58 11.26 7.10
CA GLU A 205 3.13 11.02 7.10
C GLU A 205 2.36 12.24 7.62
N TYR A 206 2.80 12.84 8.72
CA TYR A 206 2.19 14.07 9.22
C TYR A 206 2.36 15.24 8.24
N TYR A 207 3.53 15.37 7.61
CA TYR A 207 3.82 16.37 6.60
C TYR A 207 2.82 16.30 5.45
N LEU A 208 2.45 15.10 4.98
CA LEU A 208 1.43 14.90 3.94
C LEU A 208 0.06 15.48 4.30
N PHE A 209 -0.28 15.65 5.57
CA PHE A 209 -1.54 16.29 5.96
C PHE A 209 -1.44 17.82 6.01
N ILE A 210 -0.30 18.36 6.41
CA ILE A 210 -0.15 19.80 6.69
C ILE A 210 0.40 20.61 5.51
N ASN A 211 1.16 19.98 4.61
CA ASN A 211 1.71 20.66 3.44
C ASN A 211 0.63 20.88 2.37
N LYS A 212 0.81 21.91 1.55
CA LYS A 212 -0.07 22.15 0.38
C LYS A 212 0.31 21.18 -0.74
N GLU A 213 -0.65 20.83 -1.59
CA GLU A 213 -0.51 19.79 -2.65
C GLU A 213 0.72 19.95 -3.57
N ASN A 214 1.21 21.18 -3.80
CA ASN A 214 2.36 21.42 -4.68
C ASN A 214 3.74 21.29 -4.01
N ASP A 215 3.80 20.88 -2.74
CA ASP A 215 5.05 20.84 -1.95
C ASP A 215 5.38 19.43 -1.47
N ASP A 216 5.37 18.45 -2.38
CA ASP A 216 5.64 17.05 -2.07
C ASP A 216 7.14 16.74 -2.08
N ILE A 217 7.58 16.00 -1.06
CA ILE A 217 8.97 15.54 -0.92
C ILE A 217 9.05 14.15 -1.53
N LYS A 218 9.82 14.02 -2.62
CA LYS A 218 10.10 12.73 -3.23
C LYS A 218 11.21 12.01 -2.47
N LEU A 219 10.84 10.91 -1.81
CA LEU A 219 11.73 10.09 -0.95
C LEU A 219 12.06 8.74 -1.57
N GLY A 220 11.37 8.36 -2.62
CA GLY A 220 11.59 7.12 -3.33
C GLY A 220 10.88 7.09 -4.68
N PHE A 221 11.15 6.04 -5.43
CA PHE A 221 10.56 5.76 -6.73
C PHE A 221 10.68 4.26 -7.01
N ASN A 222 9.68 3.67 -7.65
CA ASN A 222 9.80 2.37 -8.27
C ASN A 222 9.24 2.37 -9.69
N ASP A 223 9.68 1.39 -10.47
CA ASP A 223 9.14 1.09 -11.78
C ASP A 223 9.11 -0.42 -12.02
N VAL A 224 8.12 -0.88 -12.79
CA VAL A 224 7.95 -2.28 -13.18
C VAL A 224 8.17 -2.38 -14.68
N ILE A 225 9.32 -2.93 -15.06
CA ILE A 225 9.77 -3.06 -16.44
C ILE A 225 9.48 -4.48 -16.92
N ILE A 226 8.66 -4.60 -17.96
CA ILE A 226 8.38 -5.86 -18.64
C ILE A 226 9.19 -5.89 -19.93
N ASP A 227 10.23 -6.73 -19.98
CA ASP A 227 11.00 -6.95 -21.21
C ASP A 227 10.25 -7.93 -22.12
N ASN A 228 9.54 -7.37 -23.10
CA ASN A 228 8.78 -8.12 -24.09
C ASN A 228 9.62 -9.14 -24.90
N ASN A 229 10.95 -9.01 -24.94
CA ASN A 229 11.81 -9.90 -25.71
C ASN A 229 12.33 -11.09 -24.90
N SER A 230 12.58 -10.91 -23.61
CA SER A 230 13.18 -11.94 -22.75
C SER A 230 12.21 -12.55 -21.75
N ASN A 231 10.95 -12.09 -21.72
CA ASN A 231 9.92 -12.46 -20.74
C ASN A 231 10.37 -12.24 -19.29
N ASN A 232 11.41 -11.40 -19.09
CA ASN A 232 11.88 -11.02 -17.77
C ASN A 232 11.12 -9.79 -17.28
N ILE A 233 10.78 -9.80 -16.01
CA ILE A 233 10.19 -8.68 -15.29
C ILE A 233 11.26 -8.13 -14.35
N ILE A 234 11.45 -6.81 -14.37
CA ILE A 234 12.40 -6.12 -13.51
C ILE A 234 11.64 -5.10 -12.67
N ILE A 235 11.69 -5.24 -11.34
CA ILE A 235 11.24 -4.24 -10.39
C ILE A 235 12.45 -3.40 -10.02
N GLU A 236 12.49 -2.16 -10.50
CA GLU A 236 13.52 -1.18 -10.17
C GLU A 236 13.01 -0.30 -9.04
N SER A 237 13.66 -0.32 -7.88
CA SER A 237 13.25 0.43 -6.70
C SER A 237 14.40 1.27 -6.14
N LYS A 238 14.10 2.54 -5.87
CA LYS A 238 15.03 3.51 -5.30
C LYS A 238 14.43 4.20 -4.09
N GLY A 239 15.22 4.35 -3.05
CA GLY A 239 14.87 5.14 -1.86
C GLY A 239 16.00 6.06 -1.45
N LYS A 240 15.68 7.25 -0.93
CA LYS A 240 16.69 8.15 -0.36
C LYS A 240 17.31 7.60 0.92
N ILE A 241 16.52 6.80 1.65
CA ILE A 241 16.91 6.09 2.85
C ILE A 241 16.22 4.72 2.89
N PHE A 242 16.71 3.79 3.71
CA PHE A 242 16.22 2.41 3.75
C PHE A 242 14.70 2.26 3.89
N PRO A 243 14.00 2.99 4.80
CA PRO A 243 12.54 2.90 4.91
C PRO A 243 11.81 3.13 3.59
N PHE A 244 12.22 4.14 2.82
CA PHE A 244 11.58 4.46 1.55
C PHE A 244 12.05 3.55 0.42
N LEU A 245 13.24 2.95 0.52
CA LEU A 245 13.63 1.88 -0.41
C LEU A 245 12.73 0.65 -0.21
N LEU A 246 12.50 0.27 1.05
CA LEU A 246 11.62 -0.83 1.40
C LEU A 246 10.18 -0.58 0.93
N TYR A 247 9.65 0.60 1.25
CA TYR A 247 8.32 1.04 0.82
C TYR A 247 8.12 0.92 -0.69
N GLU A 248 9.06 1.45 -1.48
CA GLU A 248 8.97 1.46 -2.93
C GLU A 248 9.17 0.06 -3.54
N THR A 249 9.96 -0.79 -2.89
CA THR A 249 10.14 -2.19 -3.33
C THR A 249 8.86 -2.99 -3.14
N ILE A 250 8.20 -2.89 -1.97
CA ILE A 250 6.90 -3.51 -1.73
C ILE A 250 5.86 -2.95 -2.68
N LYS A 251 5.85 -1.62 -2.90
CA LYS A 251 4.95 -0.98 -3.87
C LYS A 251 5.14 -1.58 -5.26
N GLY A 252 6.38 -1.73 -5.75
CA GLY A 252 6.66 -2.33 -7.06
C GLY A 252 6.17 -3.77 -7.17
N ILE A 253 6.29 -4.57 -6.11
CA ILE A 253 5.76 -5.94 -6.06
C ILE A 253 4.24 -5.96 -6.20
N PHE A 254 3.53 -5.17 -5.40
CA PHE A 254 2.07 -5.13 -5.47
C PHE A 254 1.56 -4.46 -6.76
N GLN A 255 2.34 -3.54 -7.35
CA GLN A 255 2.08 -3.03 -8.68
C GLN A 255 2.21 -4.13 -9.74
N LEU A 256 3.26 -4.95 -9.69
CA LEU A 256 3.38 -6.11 -10.57
C LEU A 256 2.18 -7.06 -10.42
N ILE A 257 1.84 -7.43 -9.17
CA ILE A 257 0.69 -8.29 -8.90
C ILE A 257 -0.59 -7.68 -9.49
N SER A 258 -0.80 -6.38 -9.31
CA SER A 258 -1.98 -5.67 -9.80
C SER A 258 -2.15 -5.68 -11.33
N LEU A 259 -1.09 -5.97 -12.10
CA LEU A 259 -1.19 -6.11 -13.55
C LEU A 259 -2.02 -7.34 -13.96
N HIS A 260 -2.07 -8.39 -13.14
CA HIS A 260 -2.89 -9.58 -13.40
C HIS A 260 -4.40 -9.28 -13.39
N GLY A 261 -4.83 -8.21 -12.71
CA GLY A 261 -6.23 -7.81 -12.62
C GLY A 261 -6.72 -6.92 -13.77
N LEU A 262 -5.88 -6.65 -14.78
CA LEU A 262 -6.23 -5.82 -15.93
C LEU A 262 -6.89 -6.65 -17.05
N PRO A 263 -7.72 -6.02 -17.93
CA PRO A 263 -8.27 -6.70 -19.11
C PRO A 263 -7.17 -7.24 -20.03
N MET A 264 -7.48 -8.27 -20.83
CA MET A 264 -6.49 -8.86 -21.75
C MET A 264 -6.13 -7.96 -22.96
N ASN A 265 -6.97 -6.99 -23.30
CA ASN A 265 -6.77 -6.13 -24.47
C ASN A 265 -5.74 -5.03 -24.19
N LYS A 266 -4.63 -5.04 -24.94
CA LYS A 266 -3.54 -4.07 -24.80
C LYS A 266 -3.98 -2.60 -24.91
N ASN A 267 -4.91 -2.27 -25.81
CA ASN A 267 -5.37 -0.89 -25.99
C ASN A 267 -6.22 -0.43 -24.80
N GLU A 268 -7.04 -1.33 -24.25
CA GLU A 268 -7.83 -1.07 -23.04
C GLU A 268 -6.91 -0.88 -21.84
N ILE A 269 -5.90 -1.75 -21.66
CA ILE A 269 -4.87 -1.60 -20.62
C ILE A 269 -4.23 -0.21 -20.70
N GLN A 270 -3.72 0.18 -21.88
CA GLN A 270 -3.06 1.47 -22.06
C GLN A 270 -4.00 2.64 -21.75
N TYR A 271 -5.26 2.55 -22.18
CA TYR A 271 -6.26 3.56 -21.88
C TYR A 271 -6.52 3.65 -20.38
N ILE A 272 -6.79 2.53 -19.70
CA ILE A 272 -7.04 2.47 -18.25
C ILE A 272 -5.85 3.07 -17.49
N LEU A 273 -4.63 2.60 -17.76
CA LEU A 273 -3.42 3.09 -17.09
C LEU A 273 -3.20 4.59 -17.34
N SER A 274 -3.43 5.09 -18.57
CA SER A 274 -3.30 6.52 -18.88
C SER A 274 -4.28 7.43 -18.12
N LYS A 275 -5.40 6.87 -17.63
CA LYS A 275 -6.40 7.59 -16.84
C LYS A 275 -6.24 7.38 -15.34
N SER A 276 -5.52 6.35 -14.93
CA SER A 276 -5.47 5.92 -13.55
C SER A 276 -4.11 6.09 -12.89
N ASP A 277 -2.99 5.97 -13.61
CA ASP A 277 -1.64 6.00 -13.04
C ASP A 277 -0.99 7.39 -13.23
N LEU A 278 -1.67 8.44 -12.76
CA LEU A 278 -1.22 9.84 -12.86
C LEU A 278 -0.45 10.28 -11.62
N GLU A 279 0.64 11.03 -11.80
CA GLU A 279 1.54 11.44 -10.71
C GLU A 279 0.85 12.36 -9.69
N GLU A 280 -0.08 13.21 -10.15
CA GLU A 280 -0.90 14.08 -9.30
C GLU A 280 -1.81 13.32 -8.33
N PHE A 281 -2.08 12.03 -8.57
CA PHE A 281 -2.92 11.22 -7.68
C PHE A 281 -2.14 10.64 -6.50
N ASN A 282 -0.82 10.48 -6.63
CA ASN A 282 0.03 9.79 -5.64
C ASN A 282 -0.13 10.31 -4.21
N ARG A 283 -0.34 11.63 -4.06
CA ARG A 283 -0.54 12.25 -2.75
C ARG A 283 -1.82 11.74 -2.07
N TRP A 284 -2.93 11.78 -2.81
CA TRP A 284 -4.22 11.33 -2.30
C TRP A 284 -4.26 9.81 -2.11
N ASP A 285 -3.48 9.08 -2.90
CA ASP A 285 -3.31 7.63 -2.77
C ASP A 285 -2.63 7.28 -1.46
N LYS A 286 -1.61 8.05 -1.05
CA LYS A 286 -0.99 7.91 0.27
C LYS A 286 -1.95 8.29 1.41
N LEU A 287 -2.63 9.43 1.28
CA LEU A 287 -3.53 9.94 2.34
C LEU A 287 -4.69 8.98 2.60
N LEU A 288 -5.36 8.50 1.54
CA LEU A 288 -6.54 7.65 1.64
C LEU A 288 -6.19 6.16 1.67
N GLY A 289 -5.12 5.75 0.98
CA GLY A 289 -4.71 4.35 0.88
C GLY A 289 -4.42 3.70 2.21
N ILE A 290 -3.68 4.42 3.09
CA ILE A 290 -3.35 3.96 4.43
C ILE A 290 -4.60 3.64 5.25
N PRO A 291 -5.54 4.58 5.50
CA PRO A 291 -6.75 4.26 6.25
C PRO A 291 -7.66 3.24 5.57
N LEU A 292 -7.76 3.24 4.24
CA LEU A 292 -8.57 2.25 3.51
C LEU A 292 -8.03 0.84 3.71
N TRP A 293 -6.71 0.65 3.56
CA TRP A 293 -6.07 -0.64 3.80
C TRP A 293 -6.19 -1.06 5.26
N ASN A 294 -6.04 -0.13 6.21
CA ASN A 294 -6.25 -0.42 7.63
C ASN A 294 -7.67 -0.93 7.93
N ILE A 295 -8.70 -0.46 7.22
CA ILE A 295 -10.05 -1.02 7.38
C ILE A 295 -10.04 -2.48 6.93
N ILE A 296 -9.53 -2.78 5.73
CA ILE A 296 -9.47 -4.15 5.19
C ILE A 296 -8.66 -5.06 6.13
N SER A 297 -7.45 -4.65 6.50
CA SER A 297 -6.49 -5.51 7.19
C SER A 297 -6.81 -5.73 8.67
N ASN A 298 -7.64 -4.87 9.28
CA ASN A 298 -8.16 -5.06 10.63
C ASN A 298 -9.35 -6.03 10.68
N GLU A 299 -10.02 -6.27 9.55
CA GLU A 299 -11.13 -7.23 9.46
C GLU A 299 -10.65 -8.67 9.24
N PHE A 300 -9.38 -8.85 8.88
CA PHE A 300 -8.78 -10.18 8.82
C PHE A 300 -8.74 -10.82 10.21
N ASN A 301 -9.34 -12.00 10.34
CA ASN A 301 -9.28 -12.80 11.55
C ASN A 301 -7.82 -13.00 11.99
N THR A 302 -7.49 -12.62 13.23
CA THR A 302 -6.13 -12.69 13.79
C THR A 302 -5.57 -14.11 13.86
N GLU A 303 -6.42 -15.14 13.90
CA GLU A 303 -5.99 -16.55 13.88
C GLU A 303 -5.54 -17.01 12.49
N ILE A 304 -5.95 -16.28 11.45
CA ILE A 304 -5.71 -16.60 10.04
C ILE A 304 -4.71 -15.61 9.43
N LYS A 305 -4.69 -14.36 9.91
CA LYS A 305 -3.83 -13.28 9.41
C LYS A 305 -2.36 -13.70 9.50
N ASN A 306 -1.78 -13.96 8.34
CA ASN A 306 -0.38 -14.22 8.11
C ASN A 306 0.04 -13.40 6.89
N GLU A 307 1.15 -12.68 7.00
CA GLU A 307 1.74 -11.87 5.94
C GLU A 307 1.87 -12.64 4.62
N TYR A 308 2.17 -13.94 4.74
CA TYR A 308 2.28 -14.84 3.60
C TYR A 308 1.00 -14.92 2.75
N TYR A 309 -0.18 -14.77 3.34
CA TYR A 309 -1.46 -14.85 2.62
C TYR A 309 -1.89 -13.53 1.97
N ILE A 310 -1.30 -12.40 2.37
CA ILE A 310 -1.72 -11.06 1.89
C ILE A 310 -1.57 -10.88 0.37
N PRO A 311 -0.47 -11.31 -0.28
CA PRO A 311 -0.34 -11.23 -1.73
C PRO A 311 -1.41 -12.01 -2.46
N TYR A 312 -1.73 -13.22 -1.98
CA TYR A 312 -2.76 -14.08 -2.56
C TYR A 312 -4.15 -13.51 -2.36
N TYR A 313 -4.44 -12.95 -1.18
CA TYR A 313 -5.67 -12.19 -0.95
C TYR A 313 -5.79 -11.03 -1.92
N TYR A 314 -4.71 -10.29 -2.11
CA TYR A 314 -4.69 -9.19 -3.07
C TYR A 314 -4.92 -9.68 -4.49
N MET A 315 -4.28 -10.79 -4.91
CA MET A 315 -4.51 -11.43 -6.21
C MET A 315 -5.99 -11.82 -6.42
N GLU A 316 -6.61 -12.46 -5.44
CA GLU A 316 -8.02 -12.83 -5.54
C GLU A 316 -8.95 -11.61 -5.58
N LEU A 317 -8.64 -10.58 -4.79
CA LEU A 317 -9.38 -9.32 -4.81
C LEU A 317 -9.30 -8.64 -6.18
N ILE A 318 -8.11 -8.55 -6.79
CA ILE A 318 -7.94 -7.91 -8.09
C ILE A 318 -8.49 -8.75 -9.24
N SER A 319 -8.65 -10.07 -9.07
CA SER A 319 -9.22 -10.95 -10.10
C SER A 319 -10.73 -10.82 -10.23
N LYS A 320 -11.43 -10.21 -9.26
CA LYS A 320 -12.88 -9.98 -9.33
C LYS A 320 -13.26 -9.03 -10.45
N GLU A 321 -14.40 -9.28 -11.09
CA GLU A 321 -15.01 -8.33 -12.01
C GLU A 321 -15.25 -6.97 -11.31
N PRO A 322 -15.16 -5.82 -12.02
CA PRO A 322 -15.20 -4.50 -11.40
C PRO A 322 -16.39 -4.28 -10.48
N LYS A 323 -17.58 -4.70 -10.91
CA LYS A 323 -18.79 -4.60 -10.10
C LYS A 323 -18.71 -5.37 -8.79
N ASP A 324 -18.20 -6.61 -8.83
CA ASP A 324 -18.07 -7.45 -7.63
C ASP A 324 -16.98 -6.93 -6.69
N PHE A 325 -15.86 -6.46 -7.27
CA PHE A 325 -14.80 -5.76 -6.54
C PHE A 325 -15.35 -4.53 -5.80
N HIS A 326 -16.12 -3.67 -6.50
CA HIS A 326 -16.67 -2.46 -5.91
C HIS A 326 -17.70 -2.73 -4.83
N ASN A 327 -18.58 -3.72 -5.06
CA ASN A 327 -19.60 -4.10 -4.07
C ASN A 327 -18.97 -4.69 -2.82
N LEU A 328 -18.00 -5.61 -2.96
CA LEU A 328 -17.29 -6.18 -1.81
C LEU A 328 -16.63 -5.08 -0.97
N LEU A 329 -15.84 -4.21 -1.60
CA LEU A 329 -15.15 -3.16 -0.84
C LEU A 329 -16.10 -2.12 -0.25
N LYS A 330 -17.26 -1.87 -0.86
CA LYS A 330 -18.30 -1.04 -0.26
C LYS A 330 -18.85 -1.64 1.02
N GLU A 331 -19.14 -2.94 1.02
CA GLU A 331 -19.60 -3.65 2.21
C GLU A 331 -18.53 -3.65 3.32
N VAL A 332 -17.25 -3.88 2.95
CA VAL A 332 -16.11 -3.83 3.88
C VAL A 332 -15.94 -2.44 4.48
N PHE A 333 -15.94 -1.38 3.66
CA PHE A 333 -15.79 0.00 4.14
C PHE A 333 -17.00 0.51 4.92
N ALA A 334 -18.20 0.00 4.63
CA ALA A 334 -19.40 0.21 5.44
C ALA A 334 -19.40 -0.61 6.75
N ASN A 335 -18.40 -1.47 6.97
CA ASN A 335 -18.29 -2.33 8.14
C ASN A 335 -19.52 -3.23 8.34
N THR A 336 -20.11 -3.73 7.24
CA THR A 336 -21.29 -4.61 7.31
C THR A 336 -20.88 -6.04 7.69
N ILE A 337 -21.83 -6.79 8.25
CA ILE A 337 -21.63 -8.23 8.54
C ILE A 337 -21.26 -8.98 7.26
N ASN A 338 -21.97 -8.71 6.16
CA ASN A 338 -21.71 -9.34 4.87
C ASN A 338 -20.31 -9.06 4.34
N GLY A 339 -19.82 -7.82 4.47
CA GLY A 339 -18.46 -7.43 4.09
C GLY A 339 -17.41 -8.21 4.88
N LYS A 340 -17.58 -8.30 6.21
CA LYS A 340 -16.69 -9.04 7.09
C LYS A 340 -16.66 -10.54 6.79
N ASP A 341 -17.84 -11.14 6.61
CA ASP A 341 -17.96 -12.58 6.36
C ASP A 341 -17.34 -12.93 5.01
N THR A 342 -17.69 -12.19 3.95
CA THR A 342 -17.14 -12.43 2.60
C THR A 342 -15.61 -12.27 2.57
N LEU A 343 -15.07 -11.28 3.28
CA LEU A 343 -13.63 -11.04 3.37
C LEU A 343 -12.91 -12.20 4.08
N ASN A 344 -13.48 -12.70 5.18
CA ASN A 344 -12.88 -13.78 5.96
C ASN A 344 -13.03 -15.15 5.29
N GLU A 345 -14.14 -15.39 4.58
CA GLU A 345 -14.31 -16.56 3.71
C GLU A 345 -13.23 -16.59 2.64
N LEU A 346 -12.99 -15.47 1.95
CA LEU A 346 -11.94 -15.37 0.95
C LEU A 346 -10.56 -15.71 1.52
N LEU A 347 -10.22 -15.15 2.69
CA LEU A 347 -8.94 -15.42 3.34
C LEU A 347 -8.82 -16.88 3.81
N HIS A 348 -9.93 -17.49 4.23
CA HIS A 348 -9.98 -18.90 4.64
C HIS A 348 -9.72 -19.84 3.46
N ASP A 349 -10.36 -19.58 2.32
CA ASP A 349 -10.21 -20.37 1.09
C ASP A 349 -8.75 -20.35 0.61
N ILE A 350 -8.15 -19.16 0.55
CA ILE A 350 -6.73 -18.98 0.19
C ILE A 350 -5.81 -19.79 1.11
N LYS A 351 -6.07 -19.76 2.43
CA LYS A 351 -5.29 -20.53 3.39
C LYS A 351 -5.40 -22.03 3.11
N ILE A 352 -6.60 -22.54 2.89
CA ILE A 352 -6.83 -23.96 2.58
C ILE A 352 -6.06 -24.35 1.31
N GLU A 353 -6.17 -23.55 0.26
CA GLU A 353 -5.51 -23.82 -1.03
C GLU A 353 -3.99 -23.90 -0.86
N LEU A 354 -3.37 -22.91 -0.22
CA LEU A 354 -1.93 -22.87 0.00
C LEU A 354 -1.43 -23.97 0.93
N ASP A 355 -2.18 -24.28 2.00
CA ASP A 355 -1.84 -25.38 2.91
C ASP A 355 -1.89 -26.74 2.18
N LEU A 356 -2.87 -26.92 1.26
CA LEU A 356 -2.97 -28.11 0.42
C LEU A 356 -1.85 -28.20 -0.62
N GLU A 357 -1.49 -27.09 -1.27
CA GLU A 357 -0.37 -27.03 -2.21
C GLU A 357 0.94 -27.41 -1.52
N ASN A 358 1.23 -26.77 -0.37
CA ASN A 358 2.39 -27.08 0.46
C ASN A 358 2.43 -28.56 0.87
N PHE A 359 1.29 -29.13 1.29
CA PHE A 359 1.18 -30.54 1.63
C PHE A 359 1.48 -31.45 0.43
N ASN A 360 0.94 -31.11 -0.74
CA ASN A 360 1.16 -31.85 -1.98
C ASN A 360 2.63 -31.79 -2.43
N GLU A 361 3.31 -30.65 -2.28
CA GLU A 361 4.74 -30.53 -2.55
C GLU A 361 5.57 -31.40 -1.60
N VAL A 362 5.26 -31.41 -0.31
CA VAL A 362 5.92 -32.27 0.68
C VAL A 362 5.75 -33.75 0.33
N ILE A 363 4.55 -34.18 -0.10
CA ILE A 363 4.32 -35.55 -0.55
C ILE A 363 5.12 -35.85 -1.83
N LYS A 364 5.10 -34.96 -2.82
CA LYS A 364 5.87 -35.14 -4.07
C LYS A 364 7.37 -35.29 -3.78
N ASN A 365 7.91 -34.49 -2.87
CA ASN A 365 9.33 -34.53 -2.51
C ASN A 365 9.67 -35.82 -1.73
N LYS A 366 8.84 -36.24 -0.76
CA LYS A 366 9.02 -37.53 -0.09
C LYS A 366 8.96 -38.71 -1.05
N ASN A 367 8.07 -38.68 -2.03
CA ASN A 367 7.97 -39.75 -3.03
C ASN A 367 9.14 -39.78 -4.01
N LYS A 368 9.84 -38.65 -4.24
CA LYS A 368 11.10 -38.63 -4.99
C LYS A 368 12.25 -39.26 -4.20
N ASP A 369 12.22 -39.15 -2.87
CA ASP A 369 13.21 -39.78 -1.97
C ASP A 369 12.95 -41.28 -1.74
N PHE A 370 11.77 -41.79 -2.12
CA PHE A 370 11.46 -43.23 -2.12
C PHE A 370 12.05 -43.91 -3.36
N ASN A 371 13.35 -44.19 -3.34
CA ASN A 371 13.98 -45.06 -4.32
C ASN A 371 13.70 -46.53 -3.95
N ILE A 372 12.71 -47.15 -4.62
CA ILE A 372 12.34 -48.57 -4.41
C ILE A 372 13.55 -49.52 -4.61
N ASN A 373 14.59 -49.08 -5.31
CA ASN A 373 15.80 -49.86 -5.53
C ASN A 373 16.67 -50.07 -4.26
N ASP A 374 16.51 -49.26 -3.21
CA ASP A 374 17.32 -49.38 -1.99
C ASP A 374 16.82 -50.50 -1.04
N TYR A 375 15.62 -51.05 -1.29
CA TYR A 375 15.03 -52.10 -0.44
C TYR A 375 14.88 -53.48 -1.13
N PHE A 376 15.07 -53.58 -2.45
CA PHE A 376 14.88 -54.84 -3.19
C PHE A 376 16.15 -55.45 -3.80
N PHE A 377 17.31 -54.82 -3.60
CA PHE A 377 18.62 -55.41 -3.93
C PHE A 377 19.61 -55.25 -2.78
N ASN A 378 19.45 -56.06 -1.73
CA ASN A 378 20.52 -56.45 -0.81
C ASN A 378 20.47 -57.97 -0.61
#